data_AF-A0A9E2R627-F1
#
_entry.id   AF-A0A9E2R627-F1
#
_cell.length_a   1.000
_cell.length_b   1.000
_cell.length_c   1.000
_cell.angle_alpha   90.00
_cell.angle_beta   90.00
_cell.angle_gamma   90.00
#
_symmetry.space_group_name_H-M   'P 1'
#
loop_
_entity.id
_entity.type
_entity.pdbx_description
1 polymer ?
#
loop_
_entity_poly.entity_id
_entity_poly.type
_entity_poly.pdbx_seq_one_letter_code
_entity_poly.pdbx_strand_id
1 'polypeptide(L)' 'PALQRLERKGWITSAWGVSDHHRKAKFYRLTPAGRKQLGRETTDWQKFSGVIDLILRTA' A
#
# COMPACT_ATOMS: atom_id res chain seq x y z
N PRO A 1 -4.46 -1.01 -12.86
CA PRO A 1 -3.75 0.31 -12.96
C PRO A 1 -3.29 0.96 -11.63
N ALA A 2 -3.53 0.40 -10.43
CA ALA A 2 -3.02 1.00 -9.18
C ALA A 2 -1.50 0.79 -8.98
N LEU A 3 -1.00 -0.43 -9.13
CA LEU A 3 0.41 -0.78 -8.91
C LEU A 3 1.35 0.00 -9.84
N GLN A 4 0.99 0.16 -11.12
CA GLN A 4 1.79 0.94 -12.06
C GLN A 4 1.94 2.41 -11.64
N ARG A 5 0.92 3.02 -11.01
CA ARG A 5 1.05 4.37 -10.46
C ARG A 5 1.98 4.40 -9.24
N LEU A 6 1.89 3.41 -8.36
CA LEU A 6 2.77 3.31 -7.20
C LEU A 6 4.24 3.11 -7.64
N GLU A 7 4.44 2.34 -8.71
CA GLU A 7 5.75 2.12 -9.33
C GLU A 7 6.28 3.41 -9.98
N ARG A 8 5.43 4.13 -10.75
CA ARG A 8 5.77 5.46 -11.30
C ARG A 8 6.09 6.51 -10.24
N LYS A 9 5.45 6.44 -9.07
CA LYS A 9 5.75 7.31 -7.92
C LYS A 9 7.02 6.88 -7.16
N GLY A 10 7.63 5.76 -7.53
CA GLY A 10 8.81 5.21 -6.85
C GLY A 10 8.49 4.61 -5.47
N TRP A 11 7.22 4.36 -5.15
CA TRP A 11 6.80 3.81 -3.86
C TRP A 11 6.92 2.28 -3.82
N ILE A 12 6.86 1.62 -4.97
CA ILE A 12 7.14 0.19 -5.09
C ILE A 12 8.16 -0.07 -6.20
N THR A 13 8.92 -1.15 -6.04
CA THR A 13 9.76 -1.74 -7.07
C THR A 13 9.15 -3.07 -7.50
N SER A 14 9.55 -3.57 -8.66
CA SER A 14 9.09 -4.84 -9.18
C SER A 14 10.22 -5.72 -9.68
N ALA A 15 10.04 -7.04 -9.54
CA ALA A 15 10.96 -8.05 -10.03
C ALA A 15 10.18 -9.23 -10.61
N TRP A 16 10.65 -9.77 -11.72
CA TRP A 16 10.13 -11.04 -12.24
C TRP A 16 10.71 -12.19 -11.44
N GLY A 17 9.86 -13.16 -11.09
CA GLY A 17 10.27 -14.39 -10.43
C GLY A 17 9.41 -15.57 -10.88
N VAL A 18 9.80 -16.75 -10.45
CA VAL A 18 9.02 -17.98 -10.64
C VAL A 18 8.14 -18.17 -9.42
N SER A 19 6.83 -18.27 -9.62
CA SER A 19 5.89 -18.63 -8.54
C SER A 19 5.98 -20.13 -8.24
N ASP A 20 5.44 -20.54 -7.09
CA ASP A 20 5.45 -21.95 -6.64
C ASP A 20 4.85 -22.94 -7.65
N HIS A 21 4.02 -22.46 -8.58
CA HIS A 21 3.44 -23.24 -9.67
C HIS A 21 4.24 -23.14 -10.99
N HIS A 22 5.52 -22.80 -10.94
CA HIS A 22 6.39 -22.63 -12.10
C HIS A 22 5.90 -21.58 -13.13
N ARG A 23 5.08 -20.61 -12.69
CA ARG A 23 4.59 -19.52 -13.56
C ARG A 23 5.42 -18.27 -13.34
N LYS A 24 5.73 -17.53 -14.42
CA LYS A 24 6.35 -16.21 -14.31
C LYS A 24 5.37 -15.24 -13.65
N ALA A 25 5.77 -14.66 -12.52
CA ALA A 25 4.99 -13.67 -11.79
C ALA A 25 5.83 -12.41 -11.54
N LYS A 26 5.16 -11.25 -11.52
CA LYS A 26 5.78 -9.97 -11.17
C LYS A 26 5.55 -9.73 -9.69
N PHE A 27 6.63 -9.80 -8.91
CA PHE A 27 6.64 -9.53 -7.48
C PHE A 27 6.88 -8.05 -7.23
N TYR A 28 6.16 -7.48 -6.27
CA TYR A 28 6.28 -6.08 -5.90
C TYR A 28 6.77 -5.95 -4.46
N ARG A 29 7.61 -4.94 -4.20
CA ARG A 29 8.10 -4.64 -2.86
C ARG A 29 8.07 -3.13 -2.62
N LEU A 30 7.75 -2.73 -1.39
CA LEU A 30 7.85 -1.33 -0.98
C LEU A 30 9.31 -0.86 -1.00
N THR A 31 9.53 0.31 -1.60
CA THR A 31 10.80 1.03 -1.48
C THR A 31 10.87 1.73 -0.10
N PRO A 32 12.04 2.25 0.32
CA PRO A 32 12.11 3.10 1.50
C PRO A 32 11.16 4.31 1.44
N ALA A 33 11.05 4.95 0.27
CA ALA A 33 10.10 6.04 0.03
C ALA A 33 8.65 5.58 0.16
N GLY A 34 8.32 4.40 -0.38
CA GLY A 34 7.01 3.79 -0.26
C GLY A 34 6.62 3.45 1.18
N ARG A 35 7.57 2.95 2.00
CA ARG A 35 7.31 2.72 3.42
C ARG A 35 6.98 4.01 4.18
N LYS A 36 7.71 5.09 3.89
CA LYS A 36 7.43 6.41 4.48
C LYS A 36 6.06 6.93 4.07
N GLN A 37 5.70 6.79 2.80
CA GLN A 37 4.40 7.21 2.31
C GLN A 37 3.27 6.37 2.90
N LEU A 38 3.44 5.05 2.96
CA LEU A 38 2.48 4.14 3.57
C LEU A 38 2.17 4.57 5.02
N GLY A 39 3.20 4.87 5.81
CA GLY A 39 3.01 5.35 7.18
C GLY A 39 2.17 6.64 7.28
N ARG A 40 2.36 7.58 6.35
CA ARG A 40 1.55 8.81 6.29
C ARG A 40 0.08 8.49 5.96
N GLU A 41 -0.14 7.73 4.90
CA GLU A 41 -1.50 7.36 4.47
C GLU A 41 -2.22 6.55 5.54
N THR A 42 -1.52 5.64 6.24
CA THR A 42 -2.07 4.91 7.39
C THR A 42 -2.44 5.83 8.54
N THR A 43 -1.60 6.82 8.86
CA THR A 43 -1.90 7.79 9.93
C THR A 43 -3.13 8.62 9.59
N ASP A 44 -3.22 9.10 8.35
CA ASP A 44 -4.35 9.91 7.90
C ASP A 44 -5.65 9.09 7.89
N TRP A 45 -5.56 7.84 7.45
CA TRP A 45 -6.67 6.90 7.52
C TRP A 45 -7.14 6.66 8.96
N GLN A 46 -6.23 6.41 9.90
CA GLN A 46 -6.56 6.18 11.30
C GLN A 46 -7.27 7.38 11.95
N LYS A 47 -6.82 8.60 11.64
CA LYS A 47 -7.48 9.83 12.11
C LYS A 47 -8.92 9.90 11.59
N PHE A 48 -9.10 9.67 10.28
CA PHE A 48 -10.41 9.71 9.66
C PHE A 48 -11.34 8.63 10.22
N SER A 49 -10.88 7.37 10.26
CA SER A 49 -11.69 6.26 10.78
C SER A 49 -12.03 6.46 12.25
N GLY A 50 -11.13 7.01 13.05
CA GLY A 50 -11.40 7.32 14.47
C GLY A 50 -12.53 8.33 14.67
N VAL A 51 -12.68 9.31 13.78
CA VAL A 51 -13.81 10.26 13.83
C VAL A 51 -15.12 9.56 13.50
N ILE A 52 -15.14 8.70 12.49
CA ILE A 52 -16.33 7.91 12.15
C ILE A 52 -16.71 6.98 13.29
N ASP A 53 -15.74 6.29 13.89
CA ASP A 53 -15.94 5.42 15.05
C ASP A 53 -16.53 6.20 16.24
N LEU A 54 -16.12 7.44 16.46
CA LEU A 54 -16.69 8.29 17.51
C LEU A 54 -18.17 8.57 17.24
N ILE A 55 -18.53 8.97 16.02
CA ILE A 55 -19.92 9.25 15.63
C ILE A 55 -20.79 7.99 15.84
N LEU A 56 -20.30 6.83 15.40
CA LEU A 56 -21.01 5.56 15.52
C LEU A 56 -21.22 5.12 16.98
N ARG A 57 -20.36 5.54 17.92
CA ARG A 57 -20.50 5.24 19.36
C ARG A 57 -21.47 6.17 20.09
N THR A 58 -21.71 7.34 19.54
CA THR A 58 -22.62 8.34 20.11
C THR A 58 -24.05 8.25 19.59
N ALA A 59 -24.29 7.45 18.54
CA ALA A 59 -25.61 7.12 18.00
C ALA A 59 -26.19 5.89 18.70
#